data_AF-A0A7J3X5N5-F1
#
_entry.id   AF-A0A7J3X5N5-F1
#
_cell.length_a   1.000
_cell.length_b   1.000
_cell.length_c   1.000
_cell.angle_alpha   90.00
_cell.angle_beta   90.00
_cell.angle_gamma   90.00
#
_symmetry.space_group_name_H-M   'P 1'
#
loop_
_entity.id
_entity.type
_entity.pdbx_description
1 polymer ?
#
loop_
_entity_poly.entity_id
_entity_poly.type
_entity_poly.pdbx_seq_one_letter_code
_entity_poly.pdbx_strand_id
1 'polypeptide(L)'
;MDEEVLVVESEEGFIFNLPFSLYKRLAAEADLEREGVHPRVVRDMFGNKRTLLRTDRNKGLEIRAWLSLVVSEKHNSYFITEVEELKAQK
;
A
#
# COMPACT_ATOMS: atom_id res chain seq x y z
N MET A 1 16.24 -9.65 -4.01
CA MET A 1 15.04 -9.75 -4.85
C MET A 1 14.08 -8.73 -4.30
N ASP A 2 13.57 -7.87 -5.16
CA ASP A 2 12.73 -6.76 -4.71
C ASP A 2 11.32 -7.29 -4.40
N GLU A 3 10.71 -6.79 -3.34
CA GLU A 3 9.36 -7.12 -2.92
C GLU A 3 8.34 -6.19 -3.59
N GLU A 4 7.29 -6.77 -4.16
CA GLU A 4 6.22 -5.99 -4.79
C GLU A 4 5.37 -5.25 -3.75
N VAL A 5 5.02 -4.01 -4.07
CA VAL A 5 3.92 -3.23 -3.50
C VAL A 5 2.83 -3.12 -4.56
N LEU A 6 1.64 -3.65 -4.28
CA LEU A 6 0.49 -3.51 -5.17
C LEU A 6 -0.42 -2.38 -4.67
N VAL A 7 -0.74 -1.44 -5.55
CA VAL A 7 -1.68 -0.35 -5.32
C VAL A 7 -2.85 -0.51 -6.28
N VAL A 8 -4.06 -0.61 -5.71
CA VAL A 8 -5.30 -0.65 -6.50
C VAL A 8 -6.08 0.64 -6.23
N GLU A 9 -6.30 1.43 -7.27
CA GLU A 9 -7.16 2.62 -7.23
C GLU A 9 -8.58 2.26 -7.70
N SER A 10 -9.58 2.66 -6.92
CA SER A 10 -11.00 2.56 -7.28
C SER A 10 -11.72 3.90 -7.02
N GLU A 11 -13.02 3.94 -7.29
CA GLU A 11 -13.83 5.13 -6.96
C GLU A 11 -13.96 5.34 -5.44
N GLU A 12 -13.95 4.25 -4.67
CA GLU A 12 -14.11 4.28 -3.22
C GLU A 12 -12.82 4.70 -2.48
N GLY A 13 -11.67 4.64 -3.17
CA GLY A 13 -10.38 5.03 -2.60
C GLY A 13 -9.25 4.13 -3.09
N PHE A 14 -8.39 3.74 -2.16
CA PHE A 14 -7.21 2.94 -2.47
C PHE A 14 -7.13 1.67 -1.61
N ILE A 15 -6.61 0.62 -2.22
CA ILE A 15 -6.17 -0.60 -1.54
C ILE A 15 -4.68 -0.75 -1.77
N PHE A 16 -3.92 -0.78 -0.67
CA PHE A 16 -2.50 -1.07 -0.69
C PHE A 16 -2.26 -2.48 -0.18
N ASN A 17 -1.46 -3.26 -0.90
CA ASN A 17 -0.96 -4.53 -0.44
C ASN A 17 0.55 -4.43 -0.28
N LEU A 18 0.98 -4.21 0.96
CA LEU A 18 2.37 -3.92 1.32
C LEU A 18 3.10 -5.15 1.88
N PRO A 19 4.41 -5.30 1.65
CA PRO A 19 5.27 -6.10 2.51
C PRO A 19 5.14 -5.66 3.97
N PHE A 20 5.12 -6.61 4.91
CA PHE A 20 4.95 -6.28 6.34
C PHE A 20 6.08 -5.40 6.90
N SER A 21 7.29 -5.52 6.36
CA SER A 21 8.45 -4.65 6.62
C SER A 21 8.14 -3.19 6.29
N LEU A 22 7.64 -2.94 5.08
CA LEU A 22 7.30 -1.61 4.60
C LEU A 22 6.13 -0.99 5.36
N TYR A 23 5.10 -1.78 5.69
CA TYR A 23 4.02 -1.33 6.56
C TYR A 23 4.53 -0.86 7.93
N LYS A 24 5.44 -1.60 8.55
CA LYS A 24 6.02 -1.19 9.84
C LYS A 24 6.79 0.12 9.78
N ARG A 25 7.42 0.41 8.64
CA ARG A 25 8.05 1.70 8.38
C ARG A 25 6.99 2.81 8.29
N LEU A 26 5.96 2.63 7.47
CA LEU A 26 4.87 3.59 7.33
C LEU A 26 4.19 3.90 8.68
N ALA A 27 3.87 2.87 9.46
CA ALA A 27 3.23 3.01 10.78
C ALA A 27 4.15 3.63 11.85
N ALA A 28 5.46 3.70 11.61
CA ALA A 28 6.38 4.43 12.48
C ALA A 28 6.44 5.93 12.12
N GLU A 29 6.10 6.28 10.89
CA GLU A 29 6.12 7.65 10.36
C GLU A 29 4.74 8.33 10.45
N ALA A 30 3.63 7.57 10.57
CA ALA A 30 2.26 8.08 10.62
C ALA A 30 1.35 7.31 11.59
N ASP A 31 0.38 8.02 12.18
CA ASP A 31 -0.68 7.44 13.02
C ASP A 31 -1.88 7.03 12.15
N LEU A 32 -1.72 5.87 11.49
CA LEU A 32 -2.66 5.36 10.49
C LEU A 32 -4.09 5.17 11.03
N GLU A 33 -4.25 4.76 12.28
CA GLU A 33 -5.57 4.52 12.87
C GLU A 33 -6.36 5.83 13.06
N ARG A 34 -5.68 6.90 13.53
CA ARG A 34 -6.31 8.23 13.62
C ARG A 34 -6.68 8.81 12.27
N GLU A 35 -5.98 8.39 11.24
CA GLU A 35 -6.16 8.82 9.86
C GLU A 35 -7.17 7.98 9.08
N GLY A 36 -7.91 7.10 9.75
CA GLY A 36 -8.96 6.27 9.13
C GLY A 36 -8.41 5.15 8.23
N VAL A 37 -7.12 4.83 8.35
CA VAL A 37 -6.49 3.71 7.63
C VAL A 37 -6.60 2.46 8.48
N HIS A 38 -7.25 1.43 7.94
CA HIS A 38 -7.46 0.18 8.67
C HIS A 38 -6.53 -0.92 8.14
N PRO A 39 -5.43 -1.24 8.86
CA PRO A 39 -4.52 -2.30 8.46
C PRO A 39 -5.08 -3.69 8.75
N ARG A 40 -4.94 -4.59 7.78
CA ARG A 40 -5.21 -6.02 7.96
C ARG A 40 -3.97 -6.84 7.58
N VAL A 41 -3.40 -7.53 8.56
CA VAL A 41 -2.29 -8.46 8.31
C VAL A 41 -2.83 -9.73 7.66
N VAL A 42 -2.22 -10.12 6.55
CA VAL A 42 -2.51 -11.33 5.79
C VAL A 42 -1.22 -12.11 5.51
N ARG A 43 -1.35 -13.32 4.95
CA ARG A 43 -0.23 -14.09 4.42
C ARG A 43 -0.44 -14.30 2.93
N ASP A 44 0.64 -14.22 2.15
CA ASP A 44 0.62 -14.57 0.74
C ASP A 44 0.65 -16.10 0.52
N MET A 45 0.66 -16.52 -0.73
CA MET A 45 0.69 -17.92 -1.15
C MET A 45 1.97 -18.66 -0.72
N PHE A 46 3.03 -17.90 -0.41
CA PHE A 46 4.33 -18.39 0.03
C PHE A 46 4.50 -18.30 1.56
N GLY A 47 3.47 -17.84 2.27
CA GLY A 47 3.45 -17.71 3.73
C GLY A 47 4.08 -16.41 4.26
N ASN A 48 4.54 -15.50 3.40
CA ASN A 48 5.11 -14.21 3.81
C ASN A 48 4.02 -13.30 4.37
N LYS A 49 4.36 -12.52 5.40
CA LYS A 49 3.43 -11.54 5.99
C LYS A 49 3.30 -10.33 5.09
N ARG A 50 2.05 -9.95 4.81
CA ARG A 50 1.70 -8.74 4.09
C ARG A 50 0.66 -7.95 4.87
N THR A 51 0.53 -6.66 4.58
CA THR A 51 -0.50 -5.81 5.17
C THR A 51 -1.36 -5.22 4.06
N LEU A 52 -2.67 -5.44 4.16
CA LEU A 52 -3.66 -4.75 3.35
C LEU A 52 -4.07 -3.46 4.06
N LEU A 53 -3.92 -2.32 3.41
CA LEU A 53 -4.46 -1.04 3.86
C LEU A 53 -5.62 -0.66 2.96
N ARG A 54 -6.75 -0.28 3.56
CA ARG A 54 -7.85 0.36 2.87
C ARG A 54 -7.98 1.78 3.37
N THR A 55 -8.18 2.70 2.45
CA THR A 55 -8.23 4.13 2.75
C THR A 55 -9.04 4.88 1.71
N ASP A 56 -9.51 6.06 2.10
CA ASP A 56 -10.17 6.97 1.17
C ASP A 56 -9.19 7.54 0.12
N ARG A 57 -9.75 8.32 -0.81
CA ARG A 57 -8.99 8.90 -1.91
C ARG A 57 -7.90 9.87 -1.45
N ASN A 58 -8.15 10.71 -0.44
CA ASN A 58 -7.19 11.73 -0.03
C ASN A 58 -5.98 11.09 0.66
N LYS A 59 -6.26 10.23 1.65
CA LYS A 59 -5.20 9.53 2.39
C LYS A 59 -4.49 8.50 1.52
N GLY A 60 -5.18 7.88 0.56
CA GLY A 60 -4.54 7.05 -0.45
C GLY A 60 -3.53 7.79 -1.33
N LEU A 61 -3.84 9.03 -1.74
CA LEU A 61 -2.89 9.87 -2.47
C LEU A 61 -1.64 10.20 -1.65
N GLU A 62 -1.80 10.48 -0.36
CA GLU A 62 -0.68 10.72 0.56
C GLU A 62 0.22 9.48 0.71
N ILE A 63 -0.38 8.31 0.93
CA ILE A 63 0.37 7.04 1.04
C ILE A 63 1.07 6.71 -0.29
N ARG A 64 0.41 6.93 -1.44
CA ARG A 64 1.01 6.74 -2.77
C ARG A 64 2.22 7.67 -2.99
N ALA A 65 2.11 8.93 -2.60
CA ALA A 65 3.22 9.89 -2.67
C ALA A 65 4.39 9.45 -1.76
N TRP A 66 4.10 9.03 -0.54
CA TRP A 66 5.10 8.48 0.38
C TRP A 66 5.81 7.25 -0.19
N LEU A 67 5.07 6.31 -0.78
CA LEU A 67 5.63 5.12 -1.43
C LEU A 67 6.58 5.50 -2.57
N SER A 68 6.22 6.51 -3.37
CA SER A 68 7.06 7.01 -4.46
C SER A 68 8.39 7.56 -3.96
N LEU A 69 8.40 8.21 -2.79
CA LEU A 69 9.64 8.66 -2.14
C LEU A 69 10.47 7.48 -1.67
N VAL A 70 9.85 6.51 -0.98
CA VAL A 70 10.56 5.32 -0.45
C VAL A 70 11.20 4.50 -1.57
N VAL A 71 10.49 4.29 -2.68
CA VAL A 71 11.00 3.51 -3.83
C VAL A 71 12.04 4.27 -4.65
N SER A 72 12.22 5.58 -4.42
CA SER A 72 13.32 6.35 -5.01
C SER A 72 14.63 6.26 -4.22
N GLU A 73 14.63 5.68 -3.01
CA GLU A 73 15.82 5.59 -2.16
C GLU A 73 16.86 4.63 -2.74
N LYS A 74 18.13 5.03 -2.75
CA LYS A 74 19.28 4.32 -3.38
C LYS A 74 19.50 2.86 -2.97
N HIS A 75 18.87 2.39 -1.90
CA HIS A 75 19.03 1.04 -1.34
C HIS A 75 17.70 0.39 -0.95
N ASN A 76 16.59 0.79 -1.58
CA ASN A 76 15.34 0.09 -1.33
C ASN A 76 15.26 -1.23 -2.12
N SER A 77 14.44 -2.15 -1.61
CA SER A 77 14.20 -3.46 -2.21
C SER A 77 12.72 -3.60 -2.57
N TYR A 78 12.08 -2.53 -3.04
CA TYR A 78 10.65 -2.49 -3.33
C TYR A 78 10.39 -1.97 -4.75
N PHE A 79 9.32 -2.47 -5.37
CA PHE A 79 8.79 -1.87 -6.60
C PHE A 79 7.27 -1.74 -6.50
N ILE A 80 6.69 -0.78 -7.23
CA ILE A 80 5.27 -0.48 -7.19
C ILE A 80 4.60 -0.99 -8.47
N THR A 81 3.55 -1.78 -8.31
CA THR A 81 2.59 -2.12 -9.36
C THR A 81 1.30 -1.36 -9.08
N GLU A 82 0.87 -0.52 -10.04
CA GLU A 82 -0.37 0.25 -9.93
C GLU A 82 -1.43 -0.32 -10.88
N VAL A 83 -2.65 -0.50 -10.37
CA VAL A 83 -3.80 -1.02 -11.12
C VAL A 83 -5.01 -0.14 -10.85
N GLU A 84 -5.71 0.27 -11.90
CA GLU A 84 -7.01 0.93 -11.80
C GLU A 84 -8.12 -0.09 -11.96
N GLU A 85 -9.10 -0.08 -11.06
CA GLU A 85 -10.27 -0.95 -11.17
C GLU A 85 -11.15 -0.48 -12.36
N LEU A 86 -11.25 -1.31 -13.39
CA LEU A 86 -12.09 -1.04 -14.54
C LEU A 86 -13.57 -1.15 -14.14
N LYS A 87 -14.34 -0.07 -14.35
CA LYS A 87 -15.80 -0.16 -14.27
C LYS A 87 -16.29 -1.21 -15.26
N ALA A 88 -17.00 -2.23 -14.77
CA ALA A 88 -17.86 -3.00 -15.65
C ALA A 88 -18.91 -2.03 -16.24
N GLN A 89 -18.80 -1.73 -17.53
CA GLN A 89 -19.87 -1.02 -18.24
C GLN A 89 -21.12 -1.90 -18.15
N LYS A 90 -22.10 -1.45 -17.36
CA LYS A 90 -23.45 -2.04 -17.31
C LYS A 90 -24.28 -1.52 -18.47
#